data_AF-M9R645-F1
#
_entry.id   AF-M9R645-F1
#
_cell.length_a   1.000
_cell.length_b   1.000
_cell.length_c   1.000
_cell.angle_alpha   90.00
_cell.angle_beta   90.00
_cell.angle_gamma   90.00
#
_symmetry.space_group_name_H-M   'P 1'
#
loop_
_entity.id
_entity.type
_entity.pdbx_description
1 polymer ?
#
loop_
_entity_poly.entity_id
_entity_poly.type
_entity_poly.pdbx_seq_one_letter_code
_entity_poly.pdbx_strand_id
1 'polypeptide(L)'
;MSMLWASLCFMAAPAAADLLCLLTDVNCLSDCAETSVHFSINTSQFVDAQDPNDPPRRQVSDVAIGDRRFTAQAIMMDGGIVGFHEDAGELGSALMIVQASGAARLTLQPQNITLRGMCTE
;
A
#
# COMPACT_ATOMS: atom_id res chain seq x y z
N MET A 1 -49.09 -3.89 -21.03
CA MET A 1 -47.93 -2.97 -21.04
C MET A 1 -46.98 -3.46 -19.95
N SER A 2 -46.01 -4.29 -20.32
CA SER A 2 -45.09 -4.96 -19.37
C SER A 2 -43.93 -4.03 -19.04
N MET A 3 -43.79 -3.66 -17.76
CA MET A 3 -42.66 -2.87 -17.27
C MET A 3 -41.61 -3.84 -16.75
N LEU A 4 -40.55 -4.04 -17.53
CA LEU A 4 -39.37 -4.81 -17.14
C LEU A 4 -38.53 -3.99 -16.16
N TRP A 5 -38.53 -4.38 -14.89
CA TRP A 5 -37.53 -3.93 -13.92
C TRP A 5 -36.22 -4.67 -14.18
N ALA A 6 -35.25 -3.95 -14.77
CA ALA A 6 -33.87 -4.40 -14.84
C ALA A 6 -33.20 -4.10 -13.49
N SER A 7 -33.08 -5.13 -12.64
CA SER A 7 -32.28 -5.08 -11.43
C SER A 7 -30.80 -4.91 -11.80
N LEU A 8 -30.23 -3.74 -11.48
CA LEU A 8 -28.78 -3.50 -11.52
C LEU A 8 -28.10 -4.40 -10.48
N CYS A 9 -27.35 -5.41 -10.93
CA CYS A 9 -26.31 -6.03 -10.11
C CYS A 9 -25.18 -5.02 -9.92
N PHE A 10 -25.08 -4.43 -8.73
CA PHE A 10 -23.84 -3.77 -8.28
C PHE A 10 -22.75 -4.84 -8.18
N MET A 11 -21.82 -4.85 -9.12
CA MET A 11 -20.58 -5.60 -8.94
C MET A 11 -19.75 -4.89 -7.86
N ALA A 12 -19.73 -5.46 -6.66
CA ALA A 12 -18.76 -5.10 -5.64
C ALA A 12 -17.37 -5.52 -6.14
N ALA A 13 -16.60 -4.57 -6.64
CA ALA A 13 -15.19 -4.80 -6.95
C ALA A 13 -14.44 -5.17 -5.66
N PRO A 14 -13.45 -6.07 -5.71
CA PRO A 14 -12.62 -6.37 -4.55
C PRO A 14 -11.96 -5.08 -4.06
N ALA A 15 -12.06 -4.81 -2.76
CA ALA A 15 -11.51 -3.63 -2.11
C ALA A 15 -9.99 -3.71 -2.06
N ALA A 16 -9.35 -3.40 -3.18
CA ALA A 16 -7.97 -2.95 -3.21
C ALA A 16 -7.97 -1.47 -2.82
N ALA A 17 -7.25 -1.12 -1.75
CA ALA A 17 -6.99 0.28 -1.42
C ALA A 17 -5.74 0.72 -2.19
N ASP A 18 -5.93 1.58 -3.20
CA ASP A 18 -4.84 2.23 -3.92
C ASP A 18 -4.44 3.49 -3.15
N LEU A 19 -3.21 3.53 -2.63
CA LEU A 19 -2.73 4.60 -1.77
C LEU A 19 -1.72 5.46 -2.51
N LEU A 20 -1.97 6.77 -2.53
CA LEU A 20 -1.02 7.79 -2.96
C LEU A 20 -0.52 8.56 -1.75
N CYS A 21 0.78 8.54 -1.53
CA CYS A 21 1.43 9.20 -0.40
C CYS A 21 2.39 10.28 -0.88
N LEU A 22 2.31 11.43 -0.23
CA LEU A 22 3.20 12.56 -0.45
C LEU A 22 4.06 12.73 0.80
N LEU A 23 5.37 12.48 0.66
CA LEU A 23 6.30 12.37 1.79
C LEU A 23 7.48 13.33 1.64
N THR A 24 7.98 13.85 2.77
CA THR A 24 9.19 14.69 2.82
C THR A 24 10.21 14.11 3.81
N ASP A 25 11.50 14.34 3.56
CA ASP A 25 12.57 13.91 4.47
C ASP A 25 12.45 14.61 5.84
N VAL A 26 12.47 13.83 6.92
CA VAL A 26 12.38 14.33 8.30
C VAL A 26 13.56 15.21 8.71
N ASN A 27 14.70 15.09 8.03
CA ASN A 27 15.90 15.88 8.31
C ASN A 27 15.98 17.14 7.45
N CYS A 28 15.04 17.35 6.53
CA CYS A 28 15.01 18.54 5.71
C CYS A 28 14.58 19.76 6.53
N LEU A 29 15.31 20.87 6.38
CA LEU A 29 15.09 22.11 7.13
C LEU A 29 14.40 23.21 6.30
N SER A 30 14.56 23.21 4.98
CA SER A 30 13.99 24.21 4.08
C SER A 30 13.90 23.68 2.65
N ASP A 31 12.85 24.06 1.91
CA ASP A 31 12.62 23.72 0.49
C ASP A 31 12.66 22.20 0.23
N CYS A 32 11.87 21.47 1.01
CA CYS A 32 11.90 20.01 1.02
C CYS A 32 11.23 19.45 -0.23
N ALA A 33 12.01 18.70 -1.02
CA ALA A 33 11.48 17.94 -2.13
C ALA A 33 10.46 16.90 -1.63
N GLU A 34 9.32 16.84 -2.29
CA GLU A 34 8.28 15.85 -2.02
C GLU A 34 8.56 14.58 -2.82
N THR A 35 8.43 13.45 -2.15
CA THR A 35 8.53 12.11 -2.73
C THR A 35 7.14 11.51 -2.80
N SER A 36 6.68 11.25 -4.04
CA SER A 36 5.44 10.52 -4.28
C SER A 36 5.68 9.01 -4.19
N VAL A 37 4.84 8.33 -3.42
CA VAL A 37 4.81 6.87 -3.26
C VAL A 37 3.40 6.39 -3.57
N HIS A 38 3.27 5.47 -4.51
CA HIS A 38 2.00 4.84 -4.84
C HIS A 38 2.07 3.34 -4.59
N PHE A 39 1.09 2.77 -3.91
CA PHE A 39 1.03 1.32 -3.70
C PHE A 39 -0.39 0.84 -3.44
N SER A 40 -0.66 -0.44 -3.70
CA SER A 40 -2.00 -1.00 -3.56
C SER A 40 -2.05 -2.15 -2.54
N ILE A 41 -3.10 -2.17 -1.73
CA ILE A 41 -3.32 -3.22 -0.73
C ILE A 41 -4.59 -3.97 -1.05
N ASN A 42 -4.44 -5.21 -1.48
CA ASN A 42 -5.57 -6.11 -1.68
C ASN A 42 -5.93 -6.80 -0.36
N THR A 43 -7.01 -6.37 0.29
CA THR A 43 -7.51 -6.97 1.54
C THR A 43 -7.78 -8.48 1.42
N SER A 44 -8.13 -8.98 0.23
CA SER A 44 -8.43 -10.40 0.02
C SER A 44 -7.21 -11.32 0.14
N GLN A 45 -5.99 -10.78 0.23
CA GLN A 45 -4.79 -11.59 0.41
C GLN A 45 -4.50 -11.94 1.88
N PHE A 46 -5.18 -11.26 2.82
CA PHE A 46 -5.01 -11.45 4.26
C PHE A 46 -6.09 -12.33 4.89
N VAL A 47 -7.04 -12.83 4.10
CA VAL A 47 -8.09 -13.72 4.59
C VAL A 47 -7.57 -15.16 4.64
N ASP A 48 -7.95 -15.87 5.71
CA ASP A 48 -7.63 -17.28 5.90
C ASP A 48 -8.04 -18.14 4.70
N ALA A 49 -7.27 -19.20 4.47
CA ALA A 49 -7.62 -20.22 3.50
C ALA A 49 -8.97 -20.83 3.87
N GLN A 50 -9.88 -20.92 2.90
CA GLN A 50 -11.19 -21.55 3.12
C GLN A 50 -11.08 -23.06 2.98
N ASP A 51 -10.21 -23.54 2.06
CA ASP A 51 -9.82 -24.93 1.95
C ASP A 51 -8.38 -25.11 2.50
N PRO A 52 -8.13 -26.09 3.39
CA PRO A 52 -6.78 -26.42 3.83
C PRO A 52 -5.80 -26.81 2.70
N ASN A 53 -6.33 -27.20 1.53
CA ASN A 53 -5.56 -27.52 0.34
C ASN A 53 -5.36 -26.32 -0.60
N ASP A 54 -5.93 -25.16 -0.28
CA ASP A 54 -5.66 -23.93 -1.02
C ASP A 54 -4.17 -23.61 -0.94
N PRO A 55 -3.52 -23.24 -2.06
CA PRO A 55 -2.14 -22.80 -2.02
C PRO A 55 -2.02 -21.54 -1.17
N PRO A 56 -0.90 -21.35 -0.44
CA PRO A 56 -0.64 -20.12 0.30
C PRO A 56 -0.76 -18.89 -0.62
N ARG A 57 -1.60 -17.92 -0.22
CA ARG A 57 -1.73 -16.67 -0.95
C ARG A 57 -0.48 -15.83 -0.73
N ARG A 58 0.03 -15.22 -1.80
CA ARG A 58 1.11 -14.22 -1.70
C ARG A 58 0.52 -12.92 -1.19
N GLN A 59 1.08 -12.38 -0.11
CA GLN A 59 0.71 -11.07 0.43
C GLN A 59 1.64 -10.02 -0.16
N VAL A 60 1.29 -9.51 -1.34
CA VAL A 60 2.17 -8.62 -2.10
C VAL A 60 1.47 -7.30 -2.44
N SER A 61 2.27 -6.26 -2.64
CA SER A 61 1.85 -4.93 -3.07
C SER A 61 2.72 -4.53 -4.25
N ASP A 62 2.11 -3.99 -5.29
CA ASP A 62 2.85 -3.26 -6.32
C ASP A 62 3.14 -1.87 -5.78
N VAL A 63 4.40 -1.43 -5.89
CA VAL A 63 4.89 -0.18 -5.31
C VAL A 63 5.56 0.64 -6.40
N ALA A 64 5.27 1.94 -6.42
CA ALA A 64 5.99 2.93 -7.19
C ALA A 64 6.54 4.03 -6.26
N ILE A 65 7.84 4.33 -6.38
CA ILE A 65 8.51 5.43 -5.66
C ILE A 65 9.27 6.25 -6.69
N GLY A 66 8.76 7.45 -7.00
CA GLY A 66 9.23 8.22 -8.16
C GLY A 66 9.12 7.38 -9.45
N ASP A 67 10.23 7.21 -10.17
CA ASP A 67 10.27 6.44 -11.42
C ASP A 67 10.44 4.92 -11.23
N ARG A 68 10.67 4.46 -10.00
CA ARG A 68 10.96 3.05 -9.71
C ARG A 68 9.67 2.30 -9.40
N ARG A 69 9.58 1.06 -9.91
CA ARG A 69 8.47 0.14 -9.65
C ARG A 69 8.99 -1.22 -9.22
N PHE A 70 8.39 -1.78 -8.18
CA PHE A 70 8.77 -3.08 -7.65
C PHE A 70 7.60 -3.72 -6.90
N THR A 71 7.68 -5.03 -6.67
CA THR A 71 6.72 -5.74 -5.83
C THR A 71 7.31 -5.92 -4.45
N ALA A 72 6.55 -5.55 -3.42
CA ALA A 72 6.93 -5.67 -2.02
C ALA A 72 5.98 -6.60 -1.27
N GLN A 73 6.38 -7.05 -0.08
CA GLN A 73 5.46 -7.75 0.83
C GLN A 73 4.47 -6.74 1.38
N ALA A 74 3.17 -7.02 1.26
CA ALA A 74 2.14 -6.15 1.80
C ALA A 74 2.01 -6.34 3.31
N ILE A 75 1.76 -5.25 4.02
CA ILE A 75 1.50 -5.23 5.46
C ILE A 75 0.06 -4.79 5.66
N MET A 76 -0.66 -5.57 6.47
CA MET A 76 -1.94 -5.19 7.04
C MET A 76 -1.94 -5.62 8.50
N MET A 77 -2.32 -4.71 9.38
CA MET A 77 -2.40 -4.95 10.81
C MET A 77 -3.72 -4.42 11.35
N ASP A 78 -4.10 -4.91 12.53
CA ASP A 78 -5.27 -4.44 13.25
C ASP A 78 -5.24 -2.91 13.45
N GLY A 79 -6.42 -2.31 13.53
CA GLY A 79 -6.55 -0.85 13.68
C GLY A 79 -6.35 -0.08 12.38
N GLY A 80 -6.45 -0.73 11.22
CA GLY A 80 -6.42 -0.09 9.90
C GLY A 80 -5.03 0.37 9.46
N ILE A 81 -3.98 -0.24 10.01
CA ILE A 81 -2.61 0.08 9.62
C ILE A 81 -2.25 -0.78 8.41
N VAL A 82 -1.72 -0.13 7.38
CA VAL A 82 -1.30 -0.78 6.13
C VAL A 82 0.09 -0.34 5.74
N GLY A 83 0.70 -1.04 4.79
CA GLY A 83 2.02 -0.65 4.29
C GLY A 83 2.67 -1.72 3.45
N PHE A 84 3.98 -1.61 3.28
CA PHE A 84 4.77 -2.63 2.59
C PHE A 84 6.17 -2.73 3.19
N HIS A 85 6.77 -3.90 3.01
CA HIS A 85 8.16 -4.17 3.31
C HIS A 85 8.83 -4.84 2.13
N GLU A 86 9.99 -4.33 1.77
CA GLU A 86 10.88 -4.89 0.79
C GLU A 86 12.27 -5.02 1.44
N ASP A 87 12.86 -6.21 1.32
CA ASP A 87 14.16 -6.52 1.90
C ASP A 87 15.14 -6.87 0.78
N ALA A 88 16.30 -6.22 0.81
CA ALA A 88 17.39 -6.41 -0.14
C ALA A 88 17.06 -6.21 -1.64
N GLY A 89 16.17 -5.27 -1.97
CA GLY A 89 15.92 -4.84 -3.35
C GLY A 89 17.00 -3.94 -3.91
N GLU A 90 16.75 -3.38 -5.09
CA GLU A 90 17.68 -2.47 -5.78
C GLU A 90 18.07 -1.24 -4.91
N LEU A 91 17.20 -0.88 -3.96
CA LEU A 91 17.40 0.25 -3.04
C LEU A 91 18.00 -0.12 -1.70
N GLY A 92 18.15 -1.42 -1.44
CA GLY A 92 18.32 -2.00 -0.12
C GLY A 92 16.96 -2.35 0.48
N SER A 93 16.69 -1.99 1.73
CA SER A 93 15.41 -2.27 2.38
C SER A 93 14.51 -1.04 2.40
N ALA A 94 13.24 -1.23 2.10
CA ALA A 94 12.19 -0.21 2.18
C ALA A 94 11.07 -0.68 3.10
N LEU A 95 10.73 0.13 4.11
CA LEU A 95 9.61 -0.11 5.01
C LEU A 95 8.67 1.10 5.02
N MET A 96 7.46 0.90 4.53
CA MET A 96 6.38 1.88 4.56
C MET A 96 5.32 1.44 5.56
N ILE A 97 4.91 2.36 6.43
CA ILE A 97 3.80 2.19 7.36
C ILE A 97 2.86 3.39 7.24
N VAL A 98 1.57 3.11 7.04
CA VAL A 98 0.49 4.09 6.96
C VAL A 98 -0.51 3.79 8.07
N GLN A 99 -0.70 4.76 8.96
CA GLN A 99 -1.71 4.67 10.02
C GLN A 99 -3.11 4.84 9.43
N ALA A 100 -4.15 4.41 10.15
CA ALA A 100 -5.54 4.60 9.75
C ALA A 100 -5.95 6.09 9.56
N SER A 101 -5.19 7.02 10.14
CA SER A 101 -5.34 8.46 9.92
C SER A 101 -4.79 8.95 8.57
N GLY A 102 -4.13 8.08 7.81
CA GLY A 102 -3.36 8.43 6.61
C GLY A 102 -1.93 8.90 6.92
N ALA A 103 -1.56 9.09 8.19
CA ALA A 103 -0.20 9.48 8.55
C ALA A 103 0.80 8.37 8.19
N ALA A 104 1.82 8.73 7.42
CA ALA A 104 2.71 7.77 6.78
C ALA A 104 4.18 8.01 7.11
N ARG A 105 4.93 6.90 7.17
CA ARG A 105 6.38 6.90 7.32
C ARG A 105 7.00 5.86 6.41
N LEU A 106 7.96 6.30 5.59
CA LEU A 106 8.83 5.45 4.79
C LEU A 106 10.25 5.51 5.34
N THR A 107 10.87 4.35 5.56
CA THR A 107 12.29 4.24 5.89
C THR A 107 13.01 3.49 4.78
N LEU A 108 14.12 4.06 4.32
CA LEU A 108 14.99 3.49 3.29
C LEU A 108 16.37 3.21 3.87
N GLN A 109 16.83 1.98 3.71
CA GLN A 109 18.16 1.50 4.08
C GLN A 109 18.87 0.99 2.83
N PRO A 110 20.20 1.14 2.70
CA PRO A 110 21.15 1.59 3.72
C PRO A 110 21.32 3.10 3.83
N GLN A 111 20.60 3.92 3.05
CA GLN A 111 20.81 5.37 3.02
C GLN A 111 20.41 6.07 4.32
N ASN A 112 19.71 5.36 5.22
CA ASN A 112 19.20 5.86 6.49
C ASN A 112 18.28 7.08 6.32
N ILE A 113 17.49 7.07 5.25
CA ILE A 113 16.52 8.13 4.94
C ILE A 113 15.20 7.76 5.61
N THR A 114 14.56 8.74 6.25
CA THR A 114 13.19 8.61 6.75
C THR A 114 12.35 9.72 6.14
N LEU A 115 11.29 9.34 5.43
CA LEU A 115 10.31 10.26 4.88
C LEU A 115 9.02 10.16 5.72
N ARG A 116 8.31 11.28 5.88
CA ARG A 116 7.00 11.34 6.53
C ARG A 116 6.05 12.19 5.73
N GLY A 117 4.76 11.91 5.85
CA GLY A 117 3.72 12.69 5.21
C GLY A 117 2.36 12.04 5.36
N MET A 118 1.52 12.20 4.34
CA MET A 118 0.14 11.72 4.35
C MET A 118 -0.14 10.87 3.11
N CYS A 119 -0.99 9.86 3.27
CA CYS A 119 -1.56 9.07 2.19
C CYS A 119 -3.05 9.35 2.04
N THR A 120 -3.53 9.22 0.81
CA THR A 120 -4.95 9.23 0.45
C THR A 120 -5.27 8.04 -0.44
N GLU A 121 -6.51 7.55 -0.34
CA GLU A 121 -7.11 6.60 -1.30
C GLU A 121 -7.65 7.31 -2.55
#